data_AF-A0A353XWK5-F1
#
_entry.id   AF-A0A353XWK5-F1
#
_cell.length_a   1.000
_cell.length_b   1.000
_cell.length_c   1.000
_cell.angle_alpha   90.00
_cell.angle_beta   90.00
_cell.angle_gamma   90.00
#
_symmetry.space_group_name_H-M   'P 1'
#
loop_
_entity.id
_entity.type
_entity.pdbx_description
1 polymer ?
#
loop_
_entity_poly.entity_id
_entity_poly.type
_entity_poly.pdbx_seq_one_letter_code
_entity_poly.pdbx_strand_id
1 'polypeptide(L)'
;MRISTFSATAALPLLIMCLASSLASAGSEYPVAGSEPSQRPQGAPVIEWVKHDKQWYEEALTGINQPYPRSLWFLDSQGNWYTPFTRPGMPAPYDLRGWHE
;
A
#
# COMPACT_ATOMS: atom_id res chain seq x y z
N MET A 1 29.18 -32.95 39.35
CA MET A 1 28.01 -32.60 38.51
C MET A 1 26.96 -31.95 39.40
N ARG A 2 26.92 -30.61 39.48
CA ARG A 2 25.95 -29.86 40.30
C ARG A 2 24.97 -29.19 39.34
N ILE A 3 23.72 -29.64 39.36
CA ILE A 3 22.63 -29.05 38.58
C ILE A 3 22.24 -27.76 39.31
N SER A 4 22.58 -26.62 38.72
CA SER A 4 22.24 -25.30 39.25
C SER A 4 20.72 -25.11 39.09
N THR A 5 20.01 -25.01 40.20
CA THR A 5 18.58 -24.70 40.21
C THR A 5 18.41 -23.23 39.83
N PHE A 6 17.91 -22.97 38.62
CA PHE A 6 17.51 -21.61 38.23
C PHE A 6 16.36 -21.15 39.14
N SER A 7 16.62 -20.10 39.91
CA SER A 7 15.63 -19.48 40.80
C SER A 7 14.50 -18.86 39.98
N ALA A 8 13.27 -19.34 40.17
CA ALA A 8 12.05 -18.88 39.49
C ALA A 8 11.69 -17.40 39.77
N THR A 9 12.38 -16.76 40.71
CA THR A 9 12.13 -15.38 41.15
C THR A 9 12.55 -14.31 40.13
N ALA A 10 13.51 -14.61 39.25
CA ALA A 10 13.95 -13.68 38.19
C ALA A 10 13.07 -13.76 36.92
N ALA A 11 12.30 -14.84 36.74
CA ALA A 11 11.45 -15.04 35.57
C ALA A 11 10.17 -14.20 35.62
N LEU A 12 9.64 -13.94 36.82
CA LEU A 12 8.40 -13.20 37.04
C LEU A 12 8.47 -11.71 36.64
N PRO A 13 9.50 -10.92 37.03
CA PRO A 13 9.59 -9.51 36.61
C PRO A 13 9.86 -9.38 35.10
N LEU A 14 10.61 -10.31 34.51
CA LEU A 14 10.88 -10.34 33.07
C LEU A 14 9.62 -10.65 32.26
N LEU A 15 8.81 -11.61 32.73
CA LEU A 15 7.52 -11.92 32.12
C LEU A 15 6.55 -10.73 32.19
N ILE A 16 6.50 -10.03 33.33
CA ILE A 16 5.66 -8.82 33.50
C ILE A 16 6.10 -7.70 32.54
N MET A 17 7.41 -7.51 32.37
CA MET A 17 7.96 -6.51 31.44
C MET A 17 7.68 -6.85 29.97
N CYS A 18 7.73 -8.13 29.61
CA CYS A 18 7.32 -8.60 28.28
C CYS A 18 5.82 -8.42 28.02
N LEU A 19 4.95 -8.69 28.99
CA LEU A 19 3.50 -8.47 28.84
C LEU A 19 3.11 -6.97 28.81
N ALA A 20 3.85 -6.10 29.51
CA ALA A 20 3.58 -4.66 29.45
C ALA A 20 3.89 -4.05 28.07
N SER A 21 4.75 -4.70 27.28
CA SER A 21 5.21 -4.21 25.97
C SER A 21 4.21 -4.49 24.84
N SER A 22 3.26 -5.42 25.03
CA SER A 22 2.27 -5.79 24.00
C SER A 22 0.99 -4.95 24.04
N LEU A 23 0.79 -4.11 25.05
CA LEU A 23 -0.38 -3.22 25.16
C LEU A 23 -0.26 -1.94 24.31
N ALA A 24 0.94 -1.62 23.82
CA ALA A 24 1.22 -0.40 23.09
C ALA A 24 1.34 -0.63 21.58
N SER A 25 0.28 -1.16 20.94
CA SER A 25 -0.06 -0.86 19.54
C SER A 25 -1.35 -1.57 19.11
N ALA A 26 -2.45 -1.37 19.84
CA ALA A 26 -3.73 -1.33 19.16
C ALA A 26 -3.78 0.03 18.45
N GLY A 27 -3.04 0.15 17.34
CA GLY A 27 -3.21 1.28 16.44
C GLY A 27 -4.70 1.33 16.13
N SER A 28 -5.35 2.47 16.38
CA SER A 28 -6.72 2.67 15.96
C SER A 28 -6.76 2.45 14.45
N GLU A 29 -7.09 1.24 14.02
CA GLU A 29 -7.30 0.94 12.62
C GLU A 29 -8.33 1.96 12.17
N TYR A 30 -7.89 2.87 11.29
CA TYR A 30 -8.79 3.87 10.73
C TYR A 30 -9.94 3.07 10.12
N PRO A 31 -11.18 3.24 10.59
CA PRO A 31 -12.27 2.43 10.08
C PRO A 31 -12.34 2.75 8.59
N VAL A 32 -12.18 1.71 7.76
CA VAL A 32 -12.12 1.81 6.29
C VAL A 32 -13.35 2.56 5.73
N ALA A 33 -14.42 2.72 6.51
CA ALA A 33 -15.60 3.52 6.17
C ALA A 33 -16.24 4.34 7.33
N GLY A 34 -15.61 4.51 8.50
CA GLY A 34 -16.29 5.10 9.66
C GLY A 34 -17.52 4.29 10.13
N SER A 35 -18.27 4.80 11.12
CA SER A 35 -19.55 4.21 11.57
C SER A 35 -20.78 4.78 10.85
N GLU A 36 -20.60 5.89 10.12
CA GLU A 36 -21.65 6.57 9.36
C GLU A 36 -21.28 6.58 7.86
N PRO A 37 -21.79 5.63 7.05
CA PRO A 37 -21.32 5.44 5.67
C PRO A 37 -21.57 6.63 4.73
N SER A 38 -22.51 7.51 5.07
CA SER A 38 -22.82 8.72 4.31
C SER A 38 -21.88 9.89 4.60
N GLN A 39 -21.05 9.78 5.63
CA GLN A 39 -20.14 10.84 6.07
C GLN A 39 -18.69 10.39 5.90
N ARG A 40 -17.85 11.31 5.41
CA ARG A 40 -16.41 11.10 5.46
C ARG A 40 -15.96 11.28 6.92
N PRO A 41 -15.15 10.37 7.50
CA PRO A 41 -14.64 10.53 8.85
C PRO A 41 -13.90 11.86 9.04
N GLN A 42 -14.12 12.51 10.19
CA GLN A 42 -13.44 13.75 10.52
C GLN A 42 -11.92 13.51 10.58
N GLY A 43 -11.14 14.38 9.93
CA GLY A 43 -9.68 14.26 9.89
C GLY A 43 -9.15 13.22 8.90
N ALA A 44 -10.02 12.55 8.12
CA ALA A 44 -9.58 11.64 7.07
C ALA A 44 -8.67 12.37 6.08
N PRO A 45 -7.45 11.86 5.78
CA PRO A 45 -6.53 12.47 4.84
C PRO A 45 -7.18 12.75 3.50
N VAL A 46 -6.90 13.91 2.90
CA VAL A 46 -7.39 14.29 1.58
C VAL A 46 -6.19 14.41 0.64
N ILE A 47 -6.29 13.77 -0.52
CA ILE A 47 -5.32 13.93 -1.61
C ILE A 47 -5.88 15.03 -2.51
N GLU A 48 -5.25 16.20 -2.48
CA GLU A 48 -5.67 17.34 -3.34
C GLU A 48 -5.16 17.19 -4.76
N TRP A 49 -3.95 16.65 -4.93
CA TRP A 49 -3.28 16.52 -6.22
C TRP A 49 -2.50 15.21 -6.30
N VAL A 50 -2.49 14.61 -7.49
CA VAL A 50 -1.68 13.44 -7.81
C VAL A 50 -0.65 13.89 -8.82
N LYS A 51 0.63 13.77 -8.46
CA LYS A 51 1.73 14.11 -9.34
C LYS A 51 2.09 12.89 -10.18
N HIS A 52 1.96 13.01 -11.49
CA HIS A 52 2.52 12.08 -12.45
C HIS A 52 3.85 12.63 -12.94
N ASP A 53 4.95 12.02 -12.51
CA ASP A 53 6.29 12.40 -12.94
C ASP A 53 6.70 11.69 -14.23
N LYS A 54 7.91 11.97 -14.71
CA LYS A 54 8.43 11.40 -15.95
C LYS A 54 8.43 9.86 -15.92
N GLN A 55 8.84 9.27 -14.80
CA GLN A 55 8.89 7.82 -14.64
C GLN A 55 7.48 7.22 -14.73
N TRP A 56 6.50 7.86 -14.08
CA TRP A 56 5.11 7.43 -14.17
C TRP A 56 4.61 7.40 -15.63
N TYR A 57 4.92 8.42 -16.43
CA TYR A 57 4.53 8.44 -17.84
C TYR A 57 5.27 7.41 -18.67
N GLU A 58 6.56 7.18 -18.42
CA GLU A 58 7.35 6.14 -19.08
C GLU A 58 6.73 4.76 -18.85
N GLU A 59 6.35 4.45 -17.61
CA GLU A 59 5.64 3.22 -17.26
C GLU A 59 4.24 3.18 -17.90
N ALA A 60 3.44 4.23 -17.73
CA ALA A 60 2.09 4.31 -18.27
C ALA A 60 2.03 4.12 -19.80
N LEU A 61 3.08 4.52 -20.52
CA LEU A 61 3.19 4.45 -21.98
C LEU A 61 3.96 3.22 -22.50
N THR A 62 4.31 2.26 -21.64
CA THR A 62 4.97 0.99 -22.01
C THR A 62 4.34 0.34 -23.24
N GLY A 63 5.13 -0.06 -24.25
CA GLY A 63 4.61 -0.70 -25.46
C GLY A 63 3.76 0.19 -26.39
N ILE A 64 3.72 1.51 -26.17
CA ILE A 64 3.04 2.46 -27.06
C ILE A 64 4.10 3.26 -27.83
N ASN A 65 4.03 3.19 -29.16
CA ASN A 65 4.94 3.93 -30.04
C ASN A 65 4.45 5.37 -30.27
N GLN A 66 5.42 6.28 -30.43
CA GLN A 66 5.12 7.66 -30.84
C GLN A 66 4.71 7.73 -32.32
N PRO A 67 3.90 8.73 -32.72
CA PRO A 67 3.30 9.77 -31.86
C PRO A 67 2.18 9.21 -30.98
N TYR A 68 2.12 9.65 -29.72
CA TYR A 68 1.09 9.17 -28.81
C TYR A 68 -0.30 9.63 -29.28
N PRO A 69 -1.29 8.73 -29.37
CA PRO A 69 -2.62 9.09 -29.82
C PRO A 69 -3.31 10.01 -28.81
N ARG A 70 -4.10 10.98 -29.31
CA ARG A 70 -4.87 11.94 -28.49
C ARG A 70 -5.80 11.24 -27.49
N SER A 71 -6.24 10.02 -27.78
CA SER A 71 -7.08 9.23 -26.87
C SER A 71 -6.40 8.93 -25.53
N LEU A 72 -5.08 9.08 -25.38
CA LEU A 72 -4.35 8.88 -24.13
C LEU A 72 -4.24 10.13 -23.23
N TRP A 73 -4.79 11.28 -23.64
CA TRP A 73 -4.77 12.48 -22.81
C TRP A 73 -5.54 12.33 -21.48
N PHE A 74 -6.32 11.27 -21.31
CA PHE A 74 -6.93 10.97 -20.01
C PHE A 74 -5.88 10.70 -18.93
N LEU A 75 -4.65 10.27 -19.30
CA LEU A 75 -3.57 10.00 -18.34
C LEU A 75 -3.29 11.22 -17.45
N ASP A 76 -3.30 12.42 -18.03
CA ASP A 76 -3.08 13.70 -17.33
C ASP A 76 -4.16 14.01 -16.26
N SER A 77 -5.33 13.39 -16.40
CA SER A 77 -6.52 13.66 -15.58
C SER A 77 -6.97 12.48 -14.73
N GLN A 78 -6.37 11.29 -14.89
CA GLN A 78 -6.83 10.07 -14.21
C GLN A 78 -6.58 10.08 -12.70
N GLY A 79 -5.84 11.05 -12.16
CA GLY A 79 -5.43 11.05 -10.76
C GLY A 79 -4.73 9.75 -10.35
N ASN A 80 -5.10 9.20 -9.19
CA ASN A 80 -4.54 7.95 -8.66
C ASN A 80 -5.49 6.75 -8.84
N TRP A 81 -6.42 6.85 -9.79
CA TRP A 81 -7.37 5.77 -10.06
C TRP A 81 -6.65 4.57 -10.69
N TYR A 82 -7.06 3.36 -10.30
CA TYR A 82 -6.59 2.14 -10.96
C TYR A 82 -7.16 2.08 -12.39
N THR A 83 -6.30 1.89 -13.39
CA THR A 83 -6.71 1.67 -14.77
C THR A 83 -5.95 0.49 -15.36
N PRO A 84 -6.59 -0.34 -16.21
CA PRO A 84 -5.89 -1.41 -16.93
C PRO A 84 -4.93 -0.86 -17.99
N PHE A 85 -4.95 0.46 -18.26
CA PHE A 85 -4.06 1.12 -19.20
C PHE A 85 -2.68 1.44 -18.62
N THR A 86 -2.51 1.49 -17.31
CA THR A 86 -1.21 1.81 -16.68
C THR A 86 -0.69 0.68 -15.80
N ARG A 87 -1.28 -0.51 -15.93
CA ARG A 87 -0.94 -1.69 -15.12
C ARG A 87 -0.72 -2.89 -16.03
N PRO A 88 0.19 -3.81 -15.66
CA PRO A 88 0.32 -5.11 -16.32
C PRO A 88 -1.03 -5.84 -16.32
N GLY A 89 -1.37 -6.41 -17.48
CA GLY A 89 -2.56 -7.22 -17.68
C GLY A 89 -2.26 -8.71 -17.49
N MET A 90 -2.73 -9.53 -18.43
CA MET A 90 -2.39 -10.95 -18.49
C MET A 90 -1.03 -11.17 -19.17
N PRO A 91 -0.30 -12.25 -18.83
CA PRO A 91 0.89 -12.65 -19.56
C PRO A 91 0.57 -13.13 -20.99
N ALA A 92 1.59 -13.50 -21.75
CA ALA A 92 1.45 -14.05 -23.10
C ALA A 92 0.37 -15.16 -23.17
N PRO A 93 -0.44 -15.22 -24.24
CA PRO A 93 -0.34 -14.46 -25.50
C PRO A 93 -1.01 -13.07 -25.47
N TYR A 94 -1.54 -12.64 -24.33
CA TYR A 94 -2.36 -11.43 -24.23
C TYR A 94 -1.59 -10.19 -23.74
N ASP A 95 -0.28 -10.31 -23.58
CA ASP A 95 0.59 -9.21 -23.22
C ASP A 95 0.91 -8.33 -24.44
N LEU A 96 -0.11 -7.66 -24.96
CA LEU A 96 -0.02 -6.83 -26.18
C LEU A 96 0.92 -5.64 -26.03
N ARG A 97 1.39 -5.34 -24.82
CA ARG A 97 2.25 -4.19 -24.49
C ARG A 97 3.61 -4.56 -23.91
N GLY A 98 3.91 -5.85 -23.77
CA GLY A 98 5.20 -6.34 -23.27
C GLY A 98 5.48 -5.96 -21.82
N TRP A 99 4.47 -6.03 -20.95
CA TRP A 99 4.63 -5.73 -19.52
C TRP A 99 5.38 -6.82 -18.73
N HIS A 100 5.46 -8.05 -19.24
CA HIS A 100 6.04 -9.20 -18.55
C HIS A 100 7.31 -9.76 -19.21
N GLU A 101 7.89 -9.04 -20.18
CA GLU A 101 9.13 -9.42 -20.88
C GLU A 101 10.40 -8.94 -20.17
#